data_AF-G4ZKW4-F1
#
_entry.id   AF-G4ZKW4-F1
#
_cell.length_a   1.000
_cell.length_b   1.000
_cell.length_c   1.000
_cell.angle_alpha   90.00
_cell.angle_beta   90.00
_cell.angle_gamma   90.00
#
_symmetry.space_group_name_H-M   'P 1'
#
loop_
_entity.id
_entity.type
_entity.pdbx_description
1 polymer ?
#
loop_
_entity_poly.entity_id
_entity_poly.type
_entity_poly.pdbx_seq_one_letter_code
_entity_poly.pdbx_strand_id
1 'polypeptide(L)'
;MLTLNCALLKERKLIAAVVNDSLPVALLQDEIKSKFPNTVWAACDLQLFLAKKSDGTWLDAHSDFASVELDGDGCPQGLVEMQPLLWPKNPRYFGANFKPAVGQLHVLVVTPK
;
A
#
# COMPACT_ATOMS: atom_id res chain seq x y z
N MET A 1 -2.89 -16.16 -4.02
CA MET A 1 -3.58 -14.85 -3.97
C MET A 1 -3.63 -14.42 -2.52
N LEU A 2 -3.33 -13.16 -2.25
CA LEU A 2 -3.32 -12.54 -0.92
C LEU A 2 -4.28 -11.35 -0.93
N THR A 3 -4.97 -11.13 0.19
CA THR A 3 -5.78 -9.93 0.39
C THR A 3 -5.00 -8.94 1.23
N LEU A 4 -4.65 -7.80 0.64
CA LEU A 4 -3.96 -6.72 1.32
C LEU A 4 -4.96 -5.62 1.66
N ASN A 5 -4.94 -5.20 2.92
CA ASN A 5 -5.61 -3.95 3.33
C ASN A 5 -4.73 -2.77 2.92
N CYS A 6 -5.28 -1.89 2.09
CA CYS A 6 -4.61 -0.69 1.61
C CYS A 6 -5.32 0.56 2.10
N ALA A 7 -4.57 1.62 2.34
CA ALA A 7 -5.05 2.88 2.88
C ALA A 7 -4.71 4.03 1.91
N LEU A 8 -5.72 4.69 1.36
CA LEU A 8 -5.55 5.88 0.54
C LEU A 8 -5.43 7.09 1.47
N LEU A 9 -4.25 7.73 1.47
CA LEU A 9 -3.91 8.75 2.45
C LEU A 9 -4.70 10.05 2.23
N LYS A 10 -4.85 10.50 0.96
CA LYS A 10 -5.56 11.74 0.61
C LYS A 10 -7.06 11.63 0.87
N GLU A 11 -7.67 10.53 0.47
CA GLU A 11 -9.11 10.29 0.61
C GLU A 11 -9.51 9.71 1.97
N ARG A 12 -8.52 9.42 2.85
CA ARG A 12 -8.72 8.74 4.14
C ARG A 12 -9.60 7.50 4.02
N LYS A 13 -9.35 6.69 2.98
CA LYS A 13 -10.19 5.54 2.64
C LYS A 13 -9.42 4.22 2.76
N LEU A 14 -10.05 3.23 3.36
CA LEU A 14 -9.55 1.86 3.41
C LEU A 14 -10.17 1.02 2.30
N ILE A 15 -9.35 0.17 1.67
CA ILE A 15 -9.78 -0.79 0.66
C ILE A 15 -9.07 -2.13 0.87
N ALA A 16 -9.66 -3.19 0.34
CA ALA A 16 -9.00 -4.49 0.22
C ALA A 16 -8.63 -4.74 -1.25
N ALA A 17 -7.36 -5.04 -1.52
CA ALA A 17 -6.83 -5.40 -2.83
C ALA A 17 -6.43 -6.88 -2.83
N VAL A 18 -6.88 -7.63 -3.84
CA VAL A 18 -6.50 -9.04 -4.02
C VAL A 18 -5.34 -9.09 -5.01
N VAL A 19 -4.19 -9.58 -4.57
CA VAL A 19 -2.98 -9.61 -5.39
C VAL A 19 -2.42 -11.03 -5.50
N ASN A 20 -1.78 -11.32 -6.63
CA ASN A 20 -0.86 -12.43 -6.74
C ASN A 20 0.55 -11.92 -6.40
N ASP A 21 1.08 -12.35 -5.26
CA ASP A 21 2.38 -11.92 -4.72
C ASP A 21 3.59 -12.36 -5.55
N SER A 22 3.37 -13.25 -6.54
CA SER A 22 4.35 -13.65 -7.54
C SER A 22 4.34 -12.76 -8.79
N LEU A 23 3.49 -11.74 -8.84
CA LEU A 23 3.44 -10.76 -9.92
C LEU A 23 4.00 -9.40 -9.46
N PRO A 24 4.35 -8.49 -10.38
CA PRO A 24 4.88 -7.18 -10.02
C PRO A 24 3.90 -6.29 -9.26
N VAL A 25 4.44 -5.37 -8.47
CA VAL A 25 3.69 -4.32 -7.75
C VAL A 25 2.89 -3.45 -8.71
N ALA A 26 3.28 -3.34 -9.99
CA ALA A 26 2.47 -2.69 -11.02
C ALA A 26 1.04 -3.26 -11.11
N LEU A 27 0.86 -4.57 -10.95
CA LEU A 27 -0.48 -5.16 -10.96
C LEU A 27 -1.26 -4.89 -9.67
N LEU A 28 -0.57 -4.62 -8.56
CA LEU A 28 -1.22 -4.11 -7.35
C LEU A 28 -1.71 -2.67 -7.56
N GLN A 29 -0.95 -1.83 -8.26
CA GLN A 29 -1.40 -0.50 -8.66
C GLN A 29 -2.66 -0.59 -9.54
N ASP A 30 -2.67 -1.50 -10.52
CA ASP A 30 -3.84 -1.73 -11.38
C ASP A 30 -5.08 -2.19 -10.60
N GLU A 31 -4.91 -3.12 -9.66
CA GLU A 31 -5.98 -3.60 -8.79
C GLU A 31 -6.52 -2.50 -7.87
N ILE A 32 -5.66 -1.59 -7.39
CA ILE A 32 -6.10 -0.42 -6.62
C ILE A 32 -6.86 0.53 -7.53
N LYS A 33 -6.32 0.86 -8.71
CA LYS A 33 -6.95 1.74 -9.70
C LYS A 33 -8.34 1.24 -10.12
N SER A 34 -8.53 -0.07 -10.29
CA SER A 34 -9.81 -0.66 -10.71
C SER A 34 -10.97 -0.34 -9.74
N LYS A 35 -10.66 -0.10 -8.46
CA LYS A 35 -11.64 0.29 -7.42
C LYS A 35 -12.05 1.76 -7.48
N PHE A 36 -11.37 2.55 -8.31
CA PHE A 36 -11.59 3.98 -8.50
C PHE A 36 -11.67 4.32 -10.00
N PRO A 37 -12.68 3.81 -10.73
CA PRO A 37 -12.78 3.98 -12.17
C PRO A 37 -12.94 5.44 -12.60
N ASN A 38 -13.51 6.29 -11.73
CA ASN A 38 -13.81 7.69 -12.03
C ASN A 38 -12.65 8.66 -11.72
N THR A 39 -11.48 8.16 -11.31
CA THR A 39 -10.32 9.04 -11.05
C THR A 39 -9.55 9.35 -12.32
N VAL A 40 -8.97 10.55 -12.38
CA VAL A 40 -8.21 11.05 -13.54
C VAL A 40 -6.80 10.47 -13.64
N TRP A 41 -6.27 9.95 -12.54
CA TRP A 41 -4.93 9.36 -12.46
C TRP A 41 -4.89 7.93 -13.00
N ALA A 42 -3.75 7.52 -13.55
CA ALA A 42 -3.45 6.17 -13.98
C ALA A 42 -2.84 5.34 -12.85
N ALA A 43 -2.87 4.01 -12.97
CA ALA A 43 -2.29 3.12 -11.97
C ALA A 43 -0.80 3.41 -11.72
N CYS A 44 -0.04 3.72 -12.77
CA CYS A 44 1.38 4.05 -12.67
C CYS A 44 1.68 5.35 -11.91
N ASP A 45 0.68 6.21 -11.71
CA ASP A 45 0.83 7.45 -10.95
C ASP A 45 0.70 7.23 -9.43
N LEU A 46 0.25 6.04 -9.01
CA LEU A 46 0.12 5.69 -7.61
C LEU A 46 1.49 5.41 -6.99
N GLN A 47 1.81 6.06 -5.88
CA GLN A 47 2.95 5.66 -5.06
C GLN A 47 2.47 4.76 -3.92
N LEU A 48 3.09 3.58 -3.82
CA LEU A 48 2.74 2.56 -2.83
C LEU A 48 3.85 2.47 -1.80
N PHE A 49 3.48 2.47 -0.52
CA PHE A 49 4.42 2.36 0.59
C PHE A 49 4.05 1.19 1.50
N LEU A 50 5.06 0.52 2.04
CA LEU A 50 4.85 -0.54 3.03
C LEU A 50 4.33 0.08 4.32
N ALA A 51 3.16 -0.35 4.79
CA ALA A 51 2.57 0.11 6.05
C ALA A 51 3.22 -0.58 7.26
N LYS A 52 4.56 -0.60 7.29
CA LYS A 52 5.36 -1.30 8.28
C LYS A 52 6.31 -0.31 8.95
N LYS A 53 6.24 -0.24 10.27
CA LYS A 53 7.12 0.58 11.12
C LYS A 53 8.55 0.05 11.05
N SER A 54 9.51 0.89 11.47
CA SER A 54 10.93 0.56 11.48
C SER A 54 11.29 -0.62 12.39
N ASP A 55 10.49 -0.87 13.42
CA ASP A 55 10.59 -2.04 14.31
C ASP A 55 10.06 -3.36 13.68
N GLY A 56 9.51 -3.27 12.47
CA GLY A 56 8.94 -4.40 11.75
C GLY A 56 7.46 -4.67 12.04
N THR A 57 6.79 -3.84 12.84
CA THR A 57 5.36 -3.96 13.14
C THR A 57 4.49 -3.34 12.05
N TRP A 58 3.39 -3.98 11.68
CA TRP A 58 2.41 -3.42 10.74
C TRP A 58 1.56 -2.33 11.39
N LEU A 59 1.18 -1.30 10.62
CA LEU A 59 0.23 -0.28 11.08
C LEU A 59 -1.15 -0.90 11.33
N ASP A 60 -1.83 -0.46 12.38
CA ASP A 60 -3.23 -0.82 12.63
C ASP A 60 -4.19 0.06 11.82
N ALA A 61 -5.18 -0.58 11.16
CA ALA A 61 -6.13 0.10 10.29
C ALA A 61 -7.05 1.07 11.02
N HIS A 62 -7.30 0.87 12.31
CA HIS A 62 -8.20 1.69 13.10
C HIS A 62 -7.45 2.78 13.88
N SER A 63 -6.25 2.45 14.36
CA SER A 63 -5.54 3.26 15.36
C SER A 63 -4.40 4.07 14.74
N ASP A 64 -3.66 3.50 13.78
CA ASP A 64 -2.46 4.14 13.23
C ASP A 64 -2.75 4.94 11.96
N PHE A 65 -3.83 4.64 11.23
CA PHE A 65 -4.11 5.27 9.93
C PHE A 65 -4.22 6.80 10.00
N ALA A 66 -4.84 7.33 11.06
CA ALA A 66 -4.96 8.77 11.27
C ALA A 66 -3.62 9.43 11.65
N SER A 67 -2.71 8.65 12.24
CA SER A 67 -1.44 9.11 12.83
C SER A 67 -0.26 9.01 11.86
N VAL A 68 -0.46 8.56 10.62
CA VAL A 68 0.59 8.54 9.59
C VAL A 68 1.06 9.96 9.32
N GLU A 69 2.34 10.22 9.60
CA GLU A 69 3.00 11.49 9.33
C GLU A 69 3.30 11.60 7.82
N LEU A 70 2.86 12.71 7.22
CA LEU A 70 3.06 13.02 5.81
C LEU A 70 4.00 14.22 5.67
N ASP A 71 4.83 14.21 4.64
CA ASP A 71 5.62 15.37 4.24
C ASP A 71 4.79 16.43 3.50
N GLY A 72 5.44 17.52 3.07
CA GLY A 72 4.79 18.61 2.33
C GLY A 72 4.18 18.19 0.99
N ASP A 73 4.55 17.03 0.46
CA ASP A 73 4.01 16.45 -0.77
C ASP A 73 2.91 15.42 -0.51
N GLY A 74 2.63 15.10 0.75
CA GLY A 74 1.62 14.12 1.14
C GLY A 74 2.16 12.68 1.16
N CYS A 75 3.47 12.50 1.08
CA CYS A 75 4.12 11.20 1.14
C CYS A 75 4.41 10.80 2.59
N PRO A 76 4.19 9.53 2.97
CA PRO A 76 4.46 9.08 4.32
C PRO A 76 5.96 9.03 4.61
N GLN A 77 6.36 9.59 5.74
CA GLN A 77 7.78 9.66 6.12
C GLN A 77 8.28 8.36 6.75
N GLY A 78 9.54 8.01 6.48
CA GLY A 78 10.21 6.87 7.11
C GLY A 78 9.70 5.48 6.70
N LEU A 79 8.84 5.40 5.67
CA LEU A 79 8.31 4.15 5.14
C LEU A 79 8.97 3.75 3.82
N VAL A 80 8.92 2.45 3.52
CA VAL A 80 9.55 1.88 2.33
C VAL A 80 8.62 2.03 1.13
N GLU A 81 9.05 2.79 0.11
CA GLU A 81 8.36 2.85 -1.18
C GLU A 81 8.53 1.54 -1.96
N MET A 82 7.42 1.06 -2.53
CA MET A 82 7.36 -0.17 -3.31
C MET A 82 7.58 0.12 -4.79
N GLN A 83 8.70 -0.35 -5.33
CA GLN A 83 9.03 -0.24 -6.74
C GLN A 83 8.08 -1.09 -7.61
N PRO A 84 7.48 -0.52 -8.68
CA PRO A 84 6.48 -1.20 -9.52
C PRO A 84 6.94 -2.51 -10.17
N LEU A 85 8.23 -2.58 -10.54
CA LEU A 85 8.81 -3.75 -11.23
C LEU A 85 9.24 -4.87 -10.28
N LEU A 86 9.24 -4.62 -8.96
CA LEU A 86 9.53 -5.64 -7.96
C LEU A 86 8.24 -6.36 -7.55
N TRP A 87 8.38 -7.53 -6.94
CA TRP A 87 7.24 -8.37 -6.55
C TRP A 87 6.90 -8.15 -5.08
N PRO A 88 5.62 -8.21 -4.67
CA PRO A 88 5.22 -8.14 -3.26
C PRO A 88 5.99 -9.13 -2.37
N LYS A 89 6.23 -10.37 -2.83
CA LYS A 89 6.99 -11.38 -2.07
C LYS A 89 8.48 -11.09 -1.92
N ASN A 90 9.00 -10.00 -2.50
CA ASN A 90 10.39 -9.60 -2.33
C ASN A 90 10.71 -9.44 -0.83
N PRO A 91 11.86 -9.93 -0.34
CA PRO A 91 12.24 -9.77 1.08
C PRO A 91 12.28 -8.33 1.58
N ARG A 92 12.42 -7.34 0.68
CA ARG A 92 12.34 -5.91 1.01
C ARG A 92 10.93 -5.43 1.38
N TYR A 93 9.90 -6.19 1.00
CA TYR A 93 8.50 -5.86 1.22
C TYR A 93 7.85 -6.83 2.21
N PHE A 94 7.04 -7.77 1.71
CA PHE A 94 6.32 -8.72 2.52
C PHE A 94 7.17 -9.96 2.85
N GLY A 95 8.03 -10.38 1.92
CA GLY A 95 8.78 -11.63 2.00
C GLY A 95 7.95 -12.86 1.59
N ALA A 96 8.63 -13.97 1.33
CA ALA A 96 8.05 -15.16 0.67
C ALA A 96 6.97 -15.89 1.50
N ASN A 97 6.97 -15.74 2.82
CA ASN A 97 6.05 -16.46 3.73
C ASN A 97 5.02 -15.53 4.38
N PHE A 98 4.82 -14.35 3.79
CA PHE A 98 3.90 -13.36 4.34
C PHE A 98 2.46 -13.87 4.37
N LYS A 99 1.77 -13.61 5.48
CA LYS A 99 0.34 -13.85 5.65
C LYS A 99 -0.29 -12.61 6.29
N PRO A 100 -1.28 -11.98 5.64
CA PRO A 100 -1.96 -10.82 6.21
C PRO A 100 -2.77 -11.25 7.45
N ALA A 101 -2.76 -10.41 8.49
CA ALA A 101 -3.61 -10.60 9.68
C ALA A 101 -4.74 -9.57 9.72
N VAL A 102 -5.80 -9.92 10.46
CA VAL A 102 -6.97 -9.04 10.64
C VAL A 102 -6.54 -7.75 11.33
N GLY A 103 -7.06 -6.62 10.85
CA GLY A 103 -6.79 -5.28 11.41
C GLY A 103 -5.50 -4.63 10.94
N GLN A 104 -4.59 -5.36 10.30
CA GLN A 104 -3.33 -4.79 9.80
C GLN A 104 -3.53 -4.03 8.49
N LEU A 105 -2.92 -2.85 8.38
CA LEU A 105 -2.64 -2.20 7.12
C LEU A 105 -1.35 -2.74 6.54
N HIS A 106 -1.36 -2.93 5.22
CA HIS A 106 -0.25 -3.54 4.50
C HIS A 106 0.40 -2.54 3.55
N VAL A 107 -0.41 -1.69 2.93
CA VAL A 107 0.03 -0.74 1.91
C VAL A 107 -0.61 0.62 2.14
N LEU A 108 0.18 1.68 2.15
CA LEU A 108 -0.31 3.04 2.04
C LEU A 108 -0.23 3.48 0.58
N VAL A 109 -1.27 4.17 0.12
CA VAL A 109 -1.43 4.61 -1.26
C VAL A 109 -1.46 6.13 -1.26
N VAL A 110 -0.51 6.73 -1.96
CA VAL A 110 -0.49 8.16 -2.28
C VAL A 110 -1.00 8.30 -3.72
N THR A 111 -2.04 9.11 -3.89
CA THR A 111 -2.57 9.50 -5.19
C THR A 111 -1.92 10.80 -5.64
N PRO A 112 -1.68 10.99 -6.95
CA PRO A 112 -1.15 12.26 -7.46
C PRO A 112 -2.10 13.42 -7.15
N LYS A 113 -1.56 14.64 -7.15
CA LYS A 113 -2.31 15.86 -6.83
C LYS A 113 -3.43 16.12 -7.82
#